data_AF-A0ABD4SWW7-F1
#
_entry.id   AF-A0ABD4SWW7-F1
#
_cell.length_a   1.000
_cell.length_b   1.000
_cell.length_c   1.000
_cell.angle_alpha   90.00
_cell.angle_beta   90.00
_cell.angle_gamma   90.00
#
_symmetry.space_group_name_H-M   'P 1'
#
loop_
_entity.id
_entity.type
_entity.pdbx_description
1 polymer ?
#
loop_
_entity_poly.entity_id
_entity_poly.type
_entity_poly.pdbx_seq_one_letter_code
_entity_poly.pdbx_strand_id
1 'polypeptide(L)'
;MIMTLFLSNFVKKIKNFFYKNRLIFRFSSFELVISGFLMAVFLIVSFLFKTTVPTRFNIAFELPFYVLIGILLHWFKGIIVAFSFDFGKLLLTSRVIFWTPEYGIIPILVAIISSLIFSLVTKKDIFLIFLLIGTYIIVIFVFFYYFFSEEQVIKKVAKDWKNVFSKKLVLILIAVFGSILLTFSTFLLIFYWKKRTKKLKIALITLFVLGFCFLIFRWLWHPFAFIKYYNRFFNRTGKDRLVQDYFFFYLTPIILKSTVSFPIYALILIRLVPLVQYLNKKHNYRWILGY
;
A
#
# COMPACT_ATOMS: atom_id res chain seq x y z
N MET A 1 -27.95 -8.89 -35.73
CA MET A 1 -29.07 -8.34 -34.92
C MET A 1 -28.92 -8.63 -33.42
N ILE A 2 -28.54 -9.84 -32.99
CA ILE A 2 -28.32 -10.18 -31.57
C ILE A 2 -27.12 -9.42 -30.97
N MET A 3 -26.02 -9.31 -31.72
CA MET A 3 -24.80 -8.62 -31.27
C MET A 3 -25.00 -7.10 -31.10
N THR A 4 -25.83 -6.46 -31.95
CA THR A 4 -26.16 -5.03 -31.85
C THR A 4 -27.12 -4.73 -30.70
N LEU A 5 -28.06 -5.64 -30.39
CA LEU A 5 -28.91 -5.58 -29.20
C LEU A 5 -28.09 -5.77 -27.91
N PHE A 6 -27.13 -6.68 -27.91
CA PHE A 6 -26.24 -6.88 -26.77
C PHE A 6 -25.34 -5.65 -26.51
N LEU A 7 -24.74 -5.09 -27.57
CA LEU A 7 -23.95 -3.86 -27.47
C LEU A 7 -24.78 -2.67 -26.97
N SER A 8 -25.99 -2.46 -27.51
CA SER A 8 -26.82 -1.33 -27.08
C SER A 8 -27.29 -1.45 -25.62
N ASN A 9 -27.61 -2.66 -25.16
CA ASN A 9 -27.92 -2.93 -23.75
C ASN A 9 -26.69 -2.75 -22.85
N PHE A 10 -25.51 -3.15 -23.30
CA PHE A 10 -24.26 -2.95 -22.57
C PHE A 10 -23.91 -1.46 -22.44
N VAL A 11 -24.01 -0.69 -23.52
CA VAL A 11 -23.80 0.77 -23.53
C VAL A 11 -24.80 1.48 -22.61
N LYS A 12 -26.09 1.10 -22.63
CA LYS A 12 -27.09 1.64 -21.70
C LYS A 12 -26.73 1.33 -20.24
N LYS A 13 -26.29 0.10 -19.92
CA LYS A 13 -25.85 -0.27 -18.57
C LYS A 13 -24.64 0.57 -18.11
N ILE A 14 -23.66 0.78 -18.98
CA ILE A 14 -22.49 1.63 -18.70
C ILE A 14 -22.94 3.07 -18.43
N LYS A 15 -23.76 3.64 -19.32
CA LYS A 15 -24.24 5.03 -19.17
C LYS A 15 -25.01 5.21 -17.85
N ASN A 16 -25.87 4.26 -17.50
CA ASN A 16 -26.60 4.28 -16.24
C ASN A 16 -25.66 4.13 -15.03
N PHE A 17 -24.61 3.32 -15.12
CA PHE A 17 -23.61 3.19 -14.07
C PHE A 17 -22.87 4.51 -13.83
N PHE A 18 -22.40 5.19 -14.89
CA PHE A 18 -21.73 6.49 -14.78
C PHE A 18 -22.66 7.56 -14.23
N TYR A 19 -23.90 7.61 -14.71
CA TYR A 19 -24.89 8.57 -14.23
C TYR A 19 -25.16 8.39 -12.72
N LYS A 20 -25.37 7.15 -12.27
CA LYS A 20 -25.62 6.82 -10.87
C LYS A 20 -24.41 7.07 -9.96
N ASN A 21 -23.18 6.93 -10.49
CA ASN A 21 -21.94 7.04 -9.73
C ASN A 21 -21.16 8.34 -10.01
N ARG A 22 -21.81 9.38 -10.54
CA ARG A 22 -21.16 10.64 -10.98
C ARG A 22 -20.23 11.29 -9.94
N LEU A 23 -20.56 11.18 -8.64
CA LEU A 23 -19.79 11.76 -7.54
C LEU A 23 -18.44 11.04 -7.30
N ILE A 24 -18.32 9.78 -7.72
CA ILE A 24 -17.06 9.02 -7.64
C ILE A 24 -16.05 9.56 -8.65
N PHE A 25 -16.52 10.07 -9.80
CA PHE A 25 -15.68 10.54 -10.90
C PHE A 25 -15.35 12.04 -10.85
N ARG A 26 -16.06 12.82 -10.02
CA ARG A 26 -15.88 14.27 -9.90
C ARG A 26 -15.19 14.63 -8.60
N PHE A 27 -14.16 15.45 -8.68
CA PHE A 27 -13.53 16.06 -7.51
C PHE A 27 -14.39 17.22 -7.00
N SER A 28 -14.60 17.24 -5.69
CA SER A 28 -15.06 18.44 -4.98
C SER A 28 -13.89 19.39 -4.71
N SER A 29 -14.18 20.67 -4.43
CA SER A 29 -13.16 21.65 -4.08
C SER A 29 -12.33 21.22 -2.88
N PHE A 30 -12.97 20.66 -1.84
CA PHE A 30 -12.26 20.12 -0.68
C PHE A 30 -11.31 18.97 -1.05
N GLU A 31 -11.75 18.06 -1.92
CA GLU A 31 -10.92 16.93 -2.36
C GLU A 31 -9.71 17.38 -3.18
N LEU A 32 -9.84 18.42 -4.00
CA LEU A 32 -8.70 19.02 -4.70
C LEU A 32 -7.71 19.65 -3.71
N VAL A 33 -8.21 20.45 -2.77
CA VAL A 33 -7.37 21.14 -1.77
C VAL A 33 -6.62 20.13 -0.90
N ILE A 34 -7.31 19.11 -0.37
CA ILE A 34 -6.64 18.10 0.47
C ILE A 34 -5.65 17.27 -0.33
N SER A 35 -5.93 16.98 -1.61
CA SER A 35 -4.98 16.27 -2.49
C SER A 35 -3.73 17.09 -2.75
N GLY A 36 -3.88 18.38 -3.06
CA GLY A 36 -2.76 19.30 -3.26
C GLY A 36 -1.92 19.49 -1.99
N PHE A 37 -2.57 19.63 -0.83
CA PHE A 37 -1.90 19.71 0.46
C PHE A 37 -1.10 18.43 0.77
N LEU A 38 -1.73 17.26 0.64
CA LEU A 38 -1.06 15.98 0.87
C LEU A 38 0.09 15.78 -0.13
N MET A 39 -0.04 16.26 -1.37
CA MET A 39 1.02 16.20 -2.38
C MET A 39 2.22 17.04 -1.96
N ALA A 40 1.98 18.27 -1.51
CA ALA A 40 3.04 19.15 -1.02
C ALA A 40 3.79 18.50 0.15
N VAL A 41 3.07 17.98 1.16
CA VAL A 41 3.68 17.27 2.29
C VAL A 41 4.47 16.05 1.82
N PHE A 42 3.89 15.24 0.92
CA PHE A 42 4.55 14.07 0.36
C PHE A 42 5.85 14.42 -0.37
N LEU A 43 5.87 15.50 -1.16
CA LEU A 43 7.05 15.95 -1.90
C LEU A 43 8.13 16.50 -0.96
N ILE A 44 7.75 17.28 0.06
CA ILE A 44 8.69 17.76 1.10
C ILE A 44 9.34 16.56 1.80
N VAL A 45 8.54 15.59 2.24
CA VAL A 45 9.03 14.38 2.89
C VAL A 45 9.93 13.58 1.94
N SER A 46 9.54 13.45 0.66
CA SER A 46 10.36 12.80 -0.37
C SER A 46 11.73 13.45 -0.54
N PHE A 47 11.76 14.79 -0.55
CA PHE A 47 13.00 15.56 -0.66
C PHE A 47 13.89 15.33 0.56
N LEU A 48 13.32 15.41 1.78
CA LEU A 48 14.06 15.17 3.03
C LEU A 48 14.62 13.74 3.08
N PHE A 49 13.86 12.73 2.68
CA PHE A 49 14.37 11.36 2.63
C PHE A 49 15.50 11.20 1.62
N LYS A 50 15.44 11.88 0.47
CA LYS A 50 16.53 11.85 -0.53
C LYS A 50 17.82 12.46 0.01
N THR A 51 17.75 13.51 0.83
CA THR A 51 18.93 14.24 1.33
C THR A 51 19.47 13.68 2.65
N THR A 52 18.62 13.23 3.56
CA THR A 52 19.01 12.85 4.94
C THR A 52 19.20 11.36 5.14
N VAL A 53 18.46 10.51 4.42
CA VAL A 53 18.46 9.07 4.67
C VAL A 53 19.39 8.37 3.67
N PRO A 54 20.38 7.59 4.16
CA PRO A 54 21.25 6.82 3.27
C PRO A 54 20.43 5.90 2.35
N THR A 55 20.82 5.81 1.08
CA THR A 55 20.14 5.03 0.04
C THR A 55 19.89 3.56 0.44
N ARG A 56 20.79 2.98 1.25
CA ARG A 56 20.65 1.63 1.81
C ARG A 56 19.41 1.44 2.69
N PHE A 57 18.89 2.49 3.32
CA PHE A 57 17.73 2.39 4.21
C PHE A 57 16.38 2.47 3.50
N ASN A 58 16.33 2.75 2.18
CA ASN A 58 15.13 2.83 1.32
C ASN A 58 13.81 2.45 2.01
N ILE A 59 13.21 3.43 2.68
CA ILE A 59 12.02 3.25 3.52
C ILE A 59 10.81 3.59 2.64
N ALA A 60 9.80 2.72 2.58
CA ALA A 60 8.61 2.93 1.78
C ALA A 60 7.63 3.90 2.46
N PHE A 61 8.05 5.13 2.69
CA PHE A 61 7.24 6.19 3.29
C PHE A 61 6.05 6.58 2.41
N GLU A 62 6.06 6.20 1.14
CA GLU A 62 5.00 6.51 0.19
C GLU A 62 3.72 5.71 0.46
N LEU A 63 3.85 4.48 0.95
CA LEU A 63 2.72 3.58 1.21
C LEU A 63 1.62 4.21 2.07
N PRO A 64 1.90 4.83 3.24
CA PRO A 64 0.85 5.45 4.02
C PRO A 64 0.10 6.57 3.27
N PHE A 65 0.77 7.36 2.43
CA PHE A 65 0.09 8.37 1.63
C PHE A 65 -0.87 7.75 0.61
N TYR A 66 -0.43 6.71 -0.11
CA TYR A 66 -1.28 6.02 -1.07
C TYR A 66 -2.49 5.34 -0.41
N VAL A 67 -2.30 4.74 0.77
CA VAL A 67 -3.39 4.17 1.57
C VAL A 67 -4.38 5.25 2.00
N LEU A 68 -3.87 6.38 2.53
CA LEU A 68 -4.69 7.51 2.95
C LEU A 68 -5.54 8.04 1.79
N ILE A 69 -4.93 8.28 0.63
CA ILE A 69 -5.60 8.78 -0.57
C ILE A 69 -6.67 7.79 -1.06
N GLY A 70 -6.36 6.49 -1.11
CA GLY A 70 -7.32 5.47 -1.51
C GLY A 70 -8.55 5.40 -0.59
N ILE A 71 -8.34 5.56 0.72
CA ILE A 71 -9.43 5.61 1.70
C ILE A 71 -10.27 6.89 1.55
N LEU A 72 -9.64 8.04 1.28
CA LEU A 72 -10.31 9.34 1.27
C LEU A 72 -11.04 9.66 -0.04
N LEU A 73 -10.42 9.36 -1.18
CA LEU A 73 -10.89 9.81 -2.50
C LEU A 73 -11.62 8.73 -3.30
N HIS A 74 -11.74 7.52 -2.76
CA HIS A 74 -12.17 6.31 -3.47
C HIS A 74 -11.22 5.90 -4.62
N TRP A 75 -11.50 4.75 -5.21
CA TRP A 75 -10.62 4.12 -6.20
C TRP A 75 -10.30 5.04 -7.38
N PHE A 76 -11.30 5.69 -8.02
CA PHE A 76 -11.05 6.44 -9.25
C PHE A 76 -10.17 7.68 -9.03
N LYS A 77 -10.61 8.60 -8.16
CA LYS A 77 -9.86 9.82 -7.84
C LYS A 77 -8.55 9.49 -7.12
N GLY A 78 -8.58 8.46 -6.27
CA GLY A 78 -7.41 7.99 -5.55
C GLY A 78 -6.31 7.47 -6.49
N ILE A 79 -6.66 6.74 -7.56
CA ILE A 79 -5.69 6.32 -8.58
C ILE A 79 -5.00 7.53 -9.22
N ILE A 80 -5.78 8.52 -9.66
CA ILE A 80 -5.25 9.71 -10.33
C ILE A 80 -4.26 10.43 -9.40
N VAL A 81 -4.68 10.71 -8.17
CA VAL A 81 -3.85 11.44 -7.20
C VAL A 81 -2.62 10.63 -6.77
N ALA A 82 -2.77 9.32 -6.50
CA ALA A 82 -1.64 8.47 -6.12
C ALA A 82 -0.60 8.34 -7.25
N PHE A 83 -1.06 8.26 -8.50
CA PHE A 83 -0.18 8.29 -9.67
C PHE A 83 0.55 9.64 -9.78
N SER A 84 -0.17 10.76 -9.60
CA SER A 84 0.44 12.09 -9.59
C SER A 84 1.50 12.25 -8.49
N PHE A 85 1.31 11.64 -7.33
CA PHE A 85 2.31 11.65 -6.26
C PHE A 85 3.58 10.92 -6.70
N ASP A 86 3.45 9.69 -7.20
CA ASP A 86 4.61 8.91 -7.63
C ASP A 86 5.37 9.59 -8.77
N PHE A 87 4.64 10.09 -9.77
CA PHE A 87 5.24 10.83 -10.88
C PHE A 87 5.89 12.14 -10.42
N GLY A 88 5.22 12.89 -9.53
CA GLY A 88 5.76 14.11 -8.93
C GLY A 88 7.05 13.89 -8.15
N LYS A 89 7.16 12.78 -7.39
CA LYS A 89 8.40 12.37 -6.73
C LYS A 89 9.52 12.13 -7.74
N LEU A 90 9.23 11.45 -8.85
CA LEU A 90 10.23 11.17 -9.88
C LEU A 90 10.70 12.44 -10.59
N LEU A 91 9.79 13.38 -10.84
CA LEU A 91 10.11 14.72 -11.36
C LEU A 91 11.05 15.46 -10.39
N LEU A 92 10.65 15.58 -9.12
CA LEU A 92 11.42 16.28 -8.09
C LEU A 92 12.80 15.66 -7.86
N THR A 93 12.92 14.34 -8.00
CA THR A 93 14.19 13.64 -7.79
C THR A 93 15.04 13.54 -9.05
N SER A 94 14.58 14.08 -10.19
CA SER A 94 15.21 14.00 -11.52
C SER A 94 15.39 12.55 -12.01
N ARG A 95 14.44 11.67 -11.67
CA ARG A 95 14.48 10.23 -11.97
C ARG A 95 13.35 9.77 -12.88
N VAL A 96 12.71 10.68 -13.63
CA VAL A 96 11.61 10.34 -14.54
C VAL A 96 12.00 9.28 -15.57
N ILE A 97 13.25 9.32 -16.06
CA ILE A 97 13.79 8.35 -17.02
C ILE A 97 13.81 6.93 -16.45
N PHE A 98 13.88 6.80 -15.12
CA PHE A 98 13.87 5.53 -14.40
C PHE A 98 12.45 5.04 -14.08
N TRP A 99 11.40 5.68 -14.61
CA TRP A 99 10.04 5.20 -14.43
C TRP A 99 9.86 3.84 -15.10
N THR A 100 9.21 2.91 -14.39
CA THR A 100 8.92 1.58 -14.90
C THR A 100 7.50 1.18 -14.55
N PRO A 101 6.80 0.44 -15.44
CA PRO A 101 5.47 -0.06 -15.15
C PRO A 101 5.42 -0.90 -13.86
N GLU A 102 6.48 -1.67 -13.59
CA GLU A 102 6.59 -2.51 -12.39
C GLU A 102 6.50 -1.70 -11.09
N TYR A 103 7.06 -0.49 -11.05
CA TYR A 103 6.95 0.41 -9.91
C TYR A 103 5.73 1.32 -9.98
N GLY A 104 5.41 1.84 -11.17
CA GLY A 104 4.33 2.80 -11.39
C GLY A 104 2.92 2.23 -11.14
N ILE A 105 2.74 0.91 -11.21
CA ILE A 105 1.45 0.27 -10.92
C ILE A 105 1.14 0.18 -9.41
N ILE A 106 2.17 0.22 -8.56
CA ILE A 106 2.02 0.09 -7.10
C ILE A 106 1.10 1.18 -6.50
N PRO A 107 1.31 2.49 -6.73
CA PRO A 107 0.42 3.53 -6.19
C PRO A 107 -1.04 3.34 -6.61
N ILE A 108 -1.25 2.93 -7.87
CA ILE A 108 -2.57 2.65 -8.44
C ILE A 108 -3.25 1.50 -7.70
N LEU A 109 -2.57 0.37 -7.56
CA LEU A 109 -3.13 -0.81 -6.90
C LEU A 109 -3.36 -0.60 -5.41
N VAL A 110 -2.45 0.11 -4.72
CA VAL A 110 -2.64 0.47 -3.31
C VAL A 110 -3.89 1.33 -3.13
N ALA A 111 -4.09 2.35 -3.98
CA ALA A 111 -5.29 3.20 -3.90
C ALA A 111 -6.58 2.41 -4.15
N ILE A 112 -6.59 1.52 -5.15
CA ILE A 112 -7.72 0.63 -5.46
C ILE A 112 -8.03 -0.26 -4.27
N ILE A 113 -7.07 -1.04 -3.80
CA ILE A 113 -7.26 -2.01 -2.72
C ILE A 113 -7.72 -1.32 -1.45
N SER A 114 -7.10 -0.18 -1.11
CA SER A 114 -7.47 0.61 0.06
C SER A 114 -8.92 1.09 -0.01
N SER A 115 -9.34 1.63 -1.15
CA SER A 115 -10.74 2.04 -1.37
C SER A 115 -11.71 0.86 -1.31
N LEU A 116 -11.34 -0.28 -1.90
CA LEU A 116 -12.21 -1.44 -2.04
C LEU A 116 -12.44 -2.09 -0.66
N ILE A 117 -11.36 -2.35 0.08
CA ILE A 117 -11.43 -2.87 1.46
C ILE A 117 -12.23 -1.92 2.35
N PHE A 118 -11.95 -0.61 2.29
CA PHE A 118 -12.70 0.36 3.09
C PHE A 118 -14.20 0.34 2.76
N SER A 119 -14.58 0.28 1.49
CA SER A 119 -15.98 0.21 1.05
C SER A 119 -16.68 -1.09 1.48
N LEU A 120 -16.02 -2.25 1.37
CA LEU A 120 -16.58 -3.54 1.76
C LEU A 120 -16.81 -3.61 3.27
N VAL A 121 -15.81 -3.23 4.06
CA VAL A 121 -15.89 -3.29 5.51
C VAL A 121 -16.89 -2.28 6.07
N THR A 122 -16.96 -1.08 5.48
CA THR A 122 -17.97 -0.10 5.91
C THR A 122 -19.39 -0.61 5.71
N LYS A 123 -19.65 -1.42 4.67
CA LYS A 123 -20.96 -2.05 4.42
C LYS A 123 -21.24 -3.26 5.31
N LYS A 124 -20.28 -4.16 5.50
CA LYS A 124 -20.47 -5.39 6.30
C LYS A 124 -19.26 -5.68 7.18
N ASP A 125 -19.48 -5.88 8.47
CA ASP A 125 -18.41 -6.14 9.43
C ASP A 125 -17.76 -7.51 9.25
N ILE A 126 -18.44 -8.46 8.61
CA ILE A 126 -17.90 -9.81 8.36
C ILE A 126 -16.58 -9.77 7.56
N PHE A 127 -16.38 -8.73 6.75
CA PHE A 127 -15.14 -8.54 6.02
C PHE A 127 -13.95 -8.27 6.95
N LEU A 128 -14.13 -7.76 8.18
CA LEU A 128 -13.04 -7.63 9.15
C LEU A 128 -12.50 -9.00 9.57
N ILE A 129 -13.38 -9.98 9.75
CA ILE A 129 -12.99 -11.36 10.08
C ILE A 129 -12.25 -11.99 8.90
N PHE A 130 -12.78 -11.81 7.68
CA PHE A 130 -12.11 -12.28 6.46
C PHE A 130 -10.71 -11.66 6.30
N LEU A 131 -10.57 -10.36 6.55
CA LEU A 131 -9.27 -9.68 6.51
C LEU A 131 -8.31 -10.21 7.58
N LEU A 132 -8.80 -10.45 8.80
CA LEU A 132 -7.99 -11.04 9.86
C LEU A 132 -7.48 -12.42 9.43
N ILE A 133 -8.37 -13.32 9.01
CA ILE A 133 -8.00 -14.66 8.54
C ILE A 133 -7.01 -14.59 7.38
N GLY A 134 -7.26 -13.70 6.40
CA GLY A 134 -6.34 -13.46 5.28
C GLY A 134 -4.96 -13.01 5.74
N THR A 135 -4.87 -12.11 6.73
CA THR A 135 -3.57 -11.70 7.30
C THR A 135 -2.86 -12.84 8.02
N TYR A 136 -3.58 -13.70 8.75
CA TYR A 136 -3.00 -14.91 9.36
C TYR A 136 -2.41 -15.83 8.30
N ILE A 137 -3.17 -16.14 7.25
CA ILE A 137 -2.73 -17.02 6.17
C ILE A 137 -1.46 -16.49 5.52
N ILE A 138 -1.41 -15.20 5.17
CA ILE A 138 -0.25 -14.61 4.49
C ILE A 138 0.99 -14.61 5.40
N VAL A 139 0.85 -14.21 6.67
CA VAL A 139 1.98 -14.19 7.61
C VAL A 139 2.54 -15.59 7.84
N ILE A 140 1.65 -16.57 8.07
CA ILE A 140 2.03 -17.98 8.25
C ILE A 140 2.70 -18.53 6.98
N PHE A 141 2.12 -18.27 5.82
CA PHE A 141 2.68 -18.68 4.53
C PHE A 141 4.08 -18.12 4.33
N VAL A 142 4.29 -16.81 4.54
CA VAL A 142 5.61 -16.18 4.40
C VAL A 142 6.61 -16.77 5.39
N PHE A 143 6.20 -17.02 6.64
CA PHE A 143 7.06 -17.61 7.66
C PHE A 143 7.52 -19.02 7.25
N PHE A 144 6.60 -19.90 6.86
CA PHE A 144 6.95 -21.26 6.44
C PHE A 144 7.75 -21.29 5.14
N TYR A 145 7.42 -20.43 4.18
CA TYR A 145 8.19 -20.27 2.95
C TYR A 145 9.66 -19.95 3.25
N TYR A 146 9.92 -19.04 4.19
CA TYR A 146 11.27 -18.73 4.65
C TYR A 146 11.91 -19.86 5.47
N PHE A 147 11.13 -20.57 6.26
CA PHE A 147 11.62 -21.66 7.11
C PHE A 147 12.17 -22.81 6.27
N PHE A 148 11.47 -23.21 5.22
CA PHE A 148 11.87 -24.29 4.31
C PHE A 148 12.89 -23.88 3.24
N SER A 149 13.15 -22.59 3.07
CA SER A 149 14.15 -22.12 2.09
C SER A 149 15.58 -22.46 2.52
N GLU A 150 16.43 -22.87 1.58
CA GLU A 150 17.82 -23.24 1.83
C GLU A 150 18.66 -22.06 2.37
N GLU A 151 19.61 -22.35 3.28
CA GLU A 151 20.47 -21.31 3.86
C GLU A 151 21.36 -20.61 2.83
N GLN A 152 21.79 -21.32 1.79
CA GLN A 152 22.71 -20.77 0.78
C GLN A 152 22.05 -19.64 -0.03
N VAL A 153 20.74 -19.78 -0.31
CA VAL A 153 19.94 -18.76 -1.00
C VAL A 153 19.80 -17.50 -0.13
N ILE A 154 19.75 -17.67 1.19
CA ILE A 154 19.58 -16.58 2.15
C ILE A 154 20.91 -15.88 2.47
N LYS A 155 22.06 -16.58 2.35
CA LYS A 155 23.40 -15.99 2.53
C LYS A 155 23.88 -15.13 1.36
N LYS A 156 23.20 -15.18 0.21
CA LYS A 156 23.34 -14.17 -0.85
C LYS A 156 22.75 -12.86 -0.33
N VAL A 157 23.54 -12.12 0.44
CA VAL A 157 23.21 -10.79 0.98
C VAL A 157 24.28 -9.81 0.50
N ALA A 158 23.91 -8.54 0.33
CA ALA A 158 24.85 -7.49 -0.03
C ALA A 158 26.05 -7.49 0.94
N LYS A 159 27.25 -7.18 0.44
CA LYS A 159 28.51 -7.23 1.20
C LYS A 159 28.40 -6.50 2.55
N ASP A 160 27.71 -5.37 2.57
CA ASP A 160 27.49 -4.51 3.74
C ASP A 160 26.61 -5.14 4.83
N TRP A 161 25.86 -6.18 4.48
CA TRP A 161 24.80 -6.77 5.31
C TRP A 161 25.07 -8.25 5.62
N LYS A 162 26.17 -8.82 5.07
CA LYS A 162 26.58 -10.22 5.21
C LYS A 162 26.79 -10.64 6.68
N ASN A 163 27.23 -9.72 7.53
CA ASN A 163 27.49 -9.98 8.95
C ASN A 163 26.24 -9.79 9.83
N VAL A 164 25.23 -9.09 9.33
CA VAL A 164 24.02 -8.75 10.10
C VAL A 164 22.92 -9.78 9.87
N PHE A 165 22.78 -10.32 8.66
CA PHE A 165 21.69 -11.23 8.35
C PHE A 165 22.10 -12.70 8.40
N SER A 166 21.56 -13.40 9.39
CA SER A 166 21.44 -14.85 9.39
C SER A 166 19.99 -15.24 9.09
N LYS A 167 19.78 -16.44 8.52
CA LYS A 167 18.43 -17.02 8.33
C LYS A 167 17.61 -16.96 9.62
N LYS A 168 18.25 -17.28 10.76
CA LYS A 168 17.65 -17.21 12.10
C LYS A 168 17.15 -15.80 12.43
N LEU A 169 17.94 -14.76 12.18
CA LEU A 169 17.54 -13.38 12.44
C LEU A 169 16.34 -12.96 11.57
N VAL A 170 16.33 -13.33 10.29
CA VAL A 170 15.21 -13.01 9.38
C VAL A 170 13.92 -13.69 9.83
N LEU A 171 13.99 -14.98 10.20
CA LEU A 171 12.84 -15.71 10.75
C LEU A 171 12.32 -15.08 12.04
N ILE A 172 13.21 -14.67 12.94
CA ILE A 172 12.84 -13.94 14.17
C ILE A 172 12.13 -12.63 13.81
N LEU A 173 12.65 -11.86 12.85
CA LEU A 173 12.02 -10.60 12.44
C LEU A 173 10.63 -10.80 11.82
N ILE A 174 10.46 -11.83 10.98
CA ILE A 174 9.16 -12.19 10.42
C ILE A 174 8.19 -12.60 11.53
N ALA A 175 8.65 -13.43 12.47
CA ALA A 175 7.83 -13.89 13.60
C ALA A 175 7.44 -12.73 14.52
N VAL A 176 8.36 -11.82 14.84
CA VAL A 176 8.10 -10.62 15.66
C VAL A 176 7.14 -9.68 14.94
N PHE A 177 7.39 -9.38 13.65
CA PHE A 177 6.49 -8.53 12.87
C PHE A 177 5.07 -9.14 12.77
N GLY A 178 5.01 -10.42 12.41
CA GLY A 178 3.77 -11.18 12.28
C GLY A 178 3.00 -11.25 13.59
N SER A 179 3.66 -11.62 14.68
CA SER A 179 3.03 -11.70 16.01
C SER A 179 2.53 -10.33 16.49
N ILE A 180 3.29 -9.25 16.34
CA ILE A 180 2.84 -7.90 16.69
C ILE A 180 1.59 -7.53 15.87
N LEU A 181 1.63 -7.74 14.55
CA LEU A 181 0.51 -7.41 13.66
C LEU A 181 -0.75 -8.23 14.03
N LEU A 182 -0.61 -9.53 14.21
CA LEU A 182 -1.71 -10.45 14.47
C LEU A 182 -2.29 -10.26 15.89
N THR A 183 -1.44 -10.13 16.90
CA THR A 183 -1.90 -9.87 18.28
C THR A 183 -2.57 -8.52 18.39
N PHE A 184 -1.99 -7.47 17.79
CA PHE A 184 -2.57 -6.12 17.84
C PHE A 184 -3.89 -6.03 17.06
N SER A 185 -3.97 -6.62 15.86
CA SER A 185 -5.21 -6.65 15.08
C SER A 185 -6.31 -7.48 15.76
N THR A 186 -5.97 -8.64 16.34
CA THR A 186 -6.91 -9.47 17.10
C THR A 186 -7.42 -8.75 18.35
N PHE A 187 -6.53 -8.11 19.10
CA PHE A 187 -6.89 -7.32 20.27
C PHE A 187 -7.85 -6.18 19.90
N LEU A 188 -7.54 -5.41 18.85
CA LEU A 188 -8.42 -4.35 18.35
C LEU A 188 -9.76 -4.89 17.85
N LEU A 189 -9.78 -6.08 17.24
CA LEU A 189 -11.01 -6.71 16.76
C LEU A 189 -11.93 -7.07 17.93
N ILE A 190 -11.39 -7.73 18.97
CA ILE A 190 -12.12 -8.05 20.20
C ILE A 190 -12.68 -6.77 20.82
N PHE A 191 -11.86 -5.72 20.93
CA PHE A 191 -12.29 -4.45 21.50
C PHE A 191 -13.35 -3.74 20.66
N TYR A 192 -13.25 -3.82 19.34
CA TYR A 192 -14.27 -3.31 18.43
C TYR A 192 -15.58 -4.07 18.57
N TRP A 193 -15.57 -5.40 18.72
CA TRP A 193 -16.80 -6.17 18.96
C TRP A 193 -17.47 -5.81 20.29
N LYS A 194 -16.67 -5.49 21.33
CA LYS A 194 -17.20 -5.04 22.63
C LYS A 194 -17.80 -3.63 22.59
N LYS A 195 -17.12 -2.66 21.97
CA LYS A 195 -17.53 -1.24 22.02
C LYS A 195 -18.28 -0.73 20.79
N ARG A 196 -18.16 -1.40 19.64
CA ARG A 196 -18.78 -1.07 18.35
C ARG A 196 -18.63 0.39 17.89
N THR A 197 -17.52 1.05 18.25
CA THR A 197 -17.30 2.46 17.86
C THR A 197 -16.77 2.60 16.44
N LYS A 198 -17.22 3.65 15.74
CA LYS A 198 -16.75 3.99 14.39
C LYS A 198 -15.23 4.24 14.33
N LYS A 199 -14.67 4.86 15.38
CA LYS A 199 -13.22 5.13 15.48
C LYS A 199 -12.40 3.85 15.46
N LEU A 200 -12.81 2.84 16.23
CA LEU A 200 -12.13 1.53 16.25
C LEU A 200 -12.27 0.78 14.92
N LYS A 201 -13.46 0.84 14.31
CA LYS A 201 -13.68 0.25 12.97
C LYS A 201 -12.73 0.84 11.94
N ILE A 202 -12.61 2.18 11.89
CA ILE A 202 -11.68 2.87 10.98
C ILE A 202 -10.24 2.47 11.28
N ALA A 203 -9.83 2.47 12.55
CA ALA A 203 -8.49 2.07 12.95
C ALA A 203 -8.13 0.64 12.49
N LEU A 204 -9.06 -0.31 12.66
CA LEU A 204 -8.91 -1.69 12.19
C LEU A 204 -8.77 -1.76 10.66
N ILE A 205 -9.65 -1.08 9.93
CA ILE A 205 -9.58 -1.06 8.45
C ILE A 205 -8.22 -0.53 8.02
N THR A 206 -7.79 0.59 8.58
CA THR A 206 -6.50 1.21 8.27
C THR A 206 -5.33 0.28 8.56
N LEU A 207 -5.34 -0.41 9.70
CA LEU A 207 -4.31 -1.38 10.07
C LEU A 207 -4.27 -2.55 9.08
N PHE A 208 -5.42 -3.13 8.73
CA PHE A 208 -5.49 -4.23 7.77
C PHE A 208 -5.04 -3.80 6.38
N VAL A 209 -5.55 -2.69 5.85
CA VAL A 209 -5.18 -2.18 4.53
C VAL A 209 -3.67 -1.95 4.47
N LEU A 210 -3.09 -1.29 5.47
CA LEU A 210 -1.65 -1.07 5.52
C LEU A 210 -0.88 -2.38 5.61
N GLY A 211 -1.33 -3.33 6.46
CA GLY A 211 -0.72 -4.65 6.61
C GLY A 211 -0.71 -5.44 5.30
N PHE A 212 -1.85 -5.51 4.61
CA PHE A 212 -1.97 -6.12 3.29
C PHE A 212 -1.04 -5.46 2.27
N CYS A 213 -0.97 -4.12 2.25
CA CYS A 213 -0.08 -3.41 1.33
C CYS A 213 1.39 -3.73 1.60
N PHE A 214 1.80 -3.84 2.87
CA PHE A 214 3.15 -4.25 3.23
C PHE A 214 3.44 -5.70 2.80
N LEU A 215 2.55 -6.63 3.13
CA LEU A 215 2.77 -8.04 2.81
C LEU A 215 2.76 -8.31 1.30
N ILE A 216 1.86 -7.70 0.54
CA ILE A 216 1.75 -7.93 -0.90
C ILE A 216 2.76 -7.08 -1.67
N PHE A 217 2.66 -5.76 -1.58
CA PHE A 217 3.46 -4.88 -2.44
C PHE A 217 4.89 -4.75 -1.96
N ARG A 218 5.12 -4.76 -0.65
CA ARG A 218 6.48 -4.56 -0.12
C ARG A 218 7.25 -5.87 -0.02
N TRP A 219 6.63 -6.95 0.45
CA TRP A 219 7.35 -8.22 0.63
C TRP A 219 7.37 -9.08 -0.64
N LEU A 220 6.28 -9.16 -1.41
CA LEU A 220 6.26 -10.00 -2.61
C LEU A 220 6.65 -9.23 -3.87
N TRP A 221 6.00 -8.10 -4.13
CA TRP A 221 6.17 -7.39 -5.40
C TRP A 221 7.47 -6.59 -5.49
N HIS A 222 7.86 -5.89 -4.42
CA HIS A 222 9.01 -4.98 -4.46
C HIS A 222 10.35 -5.66 -4.80
N PRO A 223 10.72 -6.82 -4.22
CA PRO A 223 11.94 -7.52 -4.62
C PRO A 223 11.93 -7.91 -6.10
N PHE A 224 10.80 -8.39 -6.60
CA PHE A 224 10.63 -8.74 -8.01
C PHE A 224 10.77 -7.51 -8.93
N ALA A 225 10.09 -6.42 -8.60
CA ALA A 225 10.18 -5.17 -9.36
C ALA A 225 11.62 -4.61 -9.36
N PHE A 226 12.32 -4.69 -8.23
CA PHE A 226 13.70 -4.21 -8.12
C PHE A 226 14.66 -5.00 -8.99
N ILE A 227 14.50 -6.33 -9.09
CA ILE A 227 15.35 -7.17 -9.94
C ILE A 227 15.19 -6.78 -11.41
N LYS A 228 13.96 -6.62 -11.88
CA LYS A 228 13.69 -6.17 -13.26
C LYS A 228 14.24 -4.77 -13.52
N TYR A 229 14.06 -3.86 -12.58
CA TYR A 229 14.58 -2.50 -12.66
C TYR A 229 16.11 -2.47 -12.70
N TYR A 230 16.76 -3.29 -11.88
CA TYR A 230 18.22 -3.43 -11.87
C TYR A 230 18.73 -3.92 -13.22
N ASN A 231 18.12 -4.97 -13.78
CA ASN A 231 18.51 -5.51 -15.08
C ASN A 231 18.33 -4.48 -16.20
N ARG A 232 17.26 -3.67 -16.15
CA ARG A 232 16.97 -2.66 -17.17
C ARG A 232 17.94 -1.48 -17.17
N PHE A 233 18.35 -0.98 -16.00
CA PHE A 233 19.08 0.30 -15.91
C PHE A 233 20.48 0.23 -15.31
N PHE A 234 20.79 -0.79 -14.51
CA PHE A 234 22.05 -0.88 -13.76
C PHE A 234 22.92 -2.06 -14.16
N ASN A 235 22.39 -3.04 -14.89
CA ASN A 235 23.19 -4.15 -15.37
C ASN A 235 24.18 -3.70 -16.45
N ARG A 236 25.43 -3.51 -16.05
CA ARG A 236 26.56 -3.19 -16.95
C ARG A 236 27.35 -4.43 -17.37
N THR A 237 27.05 -5.59 -16.79
CA THR A 237 27.82 -6.82 -16.94
C THR A 237 27.26 -7.77 -18.01
N GLY A 238 26.09 -7.47 -18.58
CA GLY A 238 25.42 -8.31 -19.58
C GLY A 238 24.83 -9.61 -19.03
N LYS A 239 25.05 -9.94 -17.75
CA LYS A 239 24.46 -11.10 -17.06
C LYS A 239 23.28 -10.66 -16.20
N ASP A 240 22.08 -10.99 -16.64
CA ASP A 240 20.87 -10.63 -15.91
C ASP A 240 20.75 -11.34 -14.58
N ARG A 241 20.30 -10.61 -13.55
CA ARG A 241 19.95 -11.19 -12.26
C ARG A 241 18.64 -11.96 -12.41
N LEU A 242 18.68 -13.26 -12.15
CA LEU A 242 17.49 -14.09 -12.13
C LEU A 242 16.70 -13.86 -10.83
N VAL A 243 15.37 -13.88 -10.92
CA VAL A 243 14.49 -13.62 -9.78
C VAL A 243 14.73 -14.65 -8.67
N GLN A 244 14.78 -15.93 -9.04
CA GLN A 244 15.02 -17.05 -8.12
C GLN A 244 16.28 -16.89 -7.24
N ASP A 245 17.34 -16.29 -7.78
CA ASP A 245 18.62 -16.15 -7.09
C ASP A 245 18.69 -14.92 -6.17
N TYR A 246 18.02 -13.84 -6.56
CA TYR A 246 18.17 -12.52 -5.92
C TYR A 246 16.92 -12.05 -5.19
N PHE A 247 15.81 -12.79 -5.24
CA PHE A 247 14.58 -12.42 -4.55
C PHE A 247 14.82 -12.24 -3.03
N PHE A 248 15.42 -13.25 -2.40
CA PHE A 248 15.73 -13.22 -0.96
C PHE A 248 16.81 -12.20 -0.58
N PHE A 249 17.74 -11.92 -1.50
CA PHE A 249 18.77 -10.89 -1.34
C PHE A 249 18.12 -9.51 -1.07
N TYR A 250 17.07 -9.16 -1.81
CA TYR A 250 16.37 -7.88 -1.63
C TYR A 250 15.27 -7.94 -0.57
N LEU A 251 14.58 -9.08 -0.43
CA LEU A 251 13.48 -9.20 0.53
C LEU A 251 13.96 -9.08 1.98
N THR A 252 15.10 -9.69 2.31
CA THR A 252 15.66 -9.68 3.67
C THR A 252 15.79 -8.29 4.30
N PRO A 253 16.48 -7.30 3.67
CA PRO A 253 16.55 -5.95 4.23
C PRO A 253 15.19 -5.23 4.20
N ILE A 254 14.27 -5.59 3.30
CA ILE A 254 12.93 -5.02 3.24
C ILE A 254 12.09 -5.43 4.46
N ILE A 255 12.20 -6.68 4.90
CA ILE A 255 11.52 -7.18 6.11
C ILE A 255 11.98 -6.39 7.34
N LEU A 256 13.30 -6.23 7.52
CA LEU A 256 13.86 -5.46 8.64
C LEU A 256 13.33 -4.01 8.68
N LYS A 257 13.34 -3.34 7.53
CA LYS A 257 12.78 -1.98 7.42
C LYS A 257 11.29 -1.95 7.69
N SER A 258 10.56 -2.99 7.32
CA SER A 258 9.12 -3.10 7.52
C SER A 258 8.77 -3.19 9.00
N THR A 259 9.54 -3.95 9.78
CA THR A 259 9.34 -4.10 11.22
C THR A 259 9.39 -2.76 11.97
N VAL A 260 10.26 -1.85 11.54
CA VAL A 260 10.38 -0.51 12.15
C VAL A 260 9.39 0.49 11.56
N SER A 261 9.23 0.51 10.24
CA SER A 261 8.39 1.53 9.57
C SER A 261 6.89 1.29 9.72
N PHE A 262 6.45 0.03 9.79
CA PHE A 262 5.02 -0.30 9.84
C PHE A 262 4.30 0.26 11.09
N PRO A 263 4.81 0.09 12.33
CA PRO A 263 4.15 0.65 13.51
C PRO A 263 3.99 2.17 13.43
N ILE A 264 5.02 2.87 12.95
CA ILE A 264 5.01 4.33 12.78
C ILE A 264 3.91 4.72 11.80
N TYR A 265 3.84 4.05 10.65
CA TYR A 265 2.84 4.36 9.61
C TYR A 265 1.43 4.01 10.06
N ALA A 266 1.25 2.90 10.77
CA ALA A 266 -0.04 2.50 11.34
C ALA A 266 -0.55 3.57 12.32
N LEU A 267 0.30 4.02 13.25
CA LEU A 267 -0.05 5.05 14.23
C LEU A 267 -0.44 6.38 13.57
N ILE A 268 0.30 6.80 12.55
CA ILE A 268 0.01 8.02 11.79
C ILE A 268 -1.36 7.89 11.10
N LEU A 269 -1.60 6.80 10.36
CA LEU A 269 -2.84 6.65 9.61
C LEU A 269 -4.06 6.47 10.49
N ILE A 270 -3.95 5.71 11.60
CA ILE A 270 -5.06 5.52 12.55
C ILE A 270 -5.56 6.86 13.10
N ARG A 271 -4.67 7.86 13.22
CA ARG A 271 -5.03 9.22 13.65
C ARG A 271 -5.52 10.10 12.49
N LEU A 272 -4.83 10.07 11.35
CA LEU A 272 -5.12 10.96 10.22
C LEU A 272 -6.40 10.59 9.47
N VAL A 273 -6.65 9.31 9.21
CA VAL A 273 -7.83 8.85 8.45
C VAL A 273 -9.14 9.37 9.05
N PRO A 274 -9.45 9.17 10.35
CA PRO A 274 -10.71 9.66 10.91
C PRO A 274 -10.79 11.19 10.95
N LEU A 275 -9.65 11.89 11.15
CA LEU A 275 -9.59 13.35 11.14
C LEU A 275 -9.99 13.91 9.77
N VAL A 276 -9.37 13.42 8.70
CA VAL A 276 -9.65 13.92 7.35
C VAL A 276 -11.05 13.55 6.88
N GLN A 277 -11.55 12.37 7.27
CA GLN A 277 -12.95 11.99 7.00
C GLN A 277 -13.94 12.91 7.70
N TYR A 278 -13.67 13.31 8.94
CA TYR A 278 -14.50 14.27 9.66
C TYR A 278 -14.50 15.64 8.95
N LEU A 279 -13.33 16.13 8.55
CA LEU A 279 -13.20 17.39 7.80
C LEU A 279 -13.93 17.35 6.46
N ASN A 280 -13.80 16.25 5.71
CA ASN A 280 -14.49 16.03 4.44
C ASN A 280 -16.02 16.08 4.65
N LYS A 281 -16.54 15.34 5.64
CA LYS A 281 -17.97 15.36 5.94
C LYS A 281 -18.47 16.76 6.30
N LYS A 282 -17.67 17.54 7.04
CA LYS A 282 -18.03 18.91 7.45
C LYS A 282 -18.06 19.88 6.26
N HIS A 283 -17.10 19.81 5.36
CA HIS A 283 -16.93 20.81 4.28
C HIS A 283 -17.71 20.45 3.02
N ASN A 284 -17.85 19.16 2.70
CA ASN A 284 -18.61 18.70 1.55
C ASN A 284 -20.07 18.38 1.88
N TYR A 285 -20.57 18.75 3.07
CA TYR A 285 -21.94 18.40 3.48
C TYR A 285 -23.01 18.85 2.48
N ARG A 286 -22.92 20.11 2.02
CA ARG A 286 -23.87 20.68 1.03
C ARG A 286 -23.76 19.98 -0.33
N TRP A 287 -22.53 19.76 -0.80
CA TRP A 287 -22.25 19.07 -2.06
C TRP A 287 -22.72 17.60 -2.05
N ILE A 288 -22.58 16.90 -0.92
CA ILE A 288 -23.10 15.52 -0.73
C ILE A 288 -24.63 15.51 -0.80
N LEU A 289 -25.29 16.55 -0.30
CA LEU A 289 -26.74 16.71 -0.37
C LEU A 289 -27.25 17.20 -1.74
N GLY A 290 -26.35 17.52 -2.68
CA GLY A 290 -26.70 17.93 -4.04
C GLY A 290 -27.13 19.39 -4.19
N TYR A 291 -26.81 20.23 -3.19
CA TYR A 291 -26.88 21.69 -3.29
C TYR A 291 -25.62 22.27 -3.94
#